data_AF-A0A523TF94-F1
#
_entry.id   AF-A0A523TF94-F1
#
_cell.length_a   1.000
_cell.length_b   1.000
_cell.length_c   1.000
_cell.angle_alpha   90.00
_cell.angle_beta   90.00
_cell.angle_gamma   90.00
#
_symmetry.space_group_name_H-M   'P 1'
#
loop_
_entity.id
_entity.type
_entity.pdbx_description
1 polymer ?
#
loop_
_entity_poly.entity_id
_entity_poly.type
_entity_poly.pdbx_seq_one_letter_code
_entity_poly.pdbx_strand_id
1 'polypeptide(L)'
;MRLWRRRKAVSPVIATILLIALTVTAAAIVYFVVVPLLRGNPELVLMDYELADTDASDLADELTLTLNNVGTADANLATITVIRDDVAANWEFEETDPVVVLQA
;
A
#
# COMPACT_ATOMS: atom_id res chain seq x y z
N MET A 1 62.29 1.35 -28.51
CA MET A 1 61.85 1.15 -27.11
C MET A 1 60.38 0.71 -27.10
N ARG A 2 60.07 -0.52 -26.65
CA ARG A 2 58.68 -1.00 -26.53
C ARG A 2 58.38 -1.23 -25.05
N LEU A 3 57.55 -0.37 -24.48
CA LEU A 3 57.07 -0.45 -23.11
C LEU A 3 55.78 -1.28 -23.07
N TRP A 4 55.89 -2.59 -22.85
CA TRP A 4 54.73 -3.45 -22.62
C TRP A 4 54.31 -3.40 -21.15
N ARG A 5 53.20 -2.70 -20.90
CA ARG A 5 52.54 -2.60 -19.61
C ARG A 5 51.80 -3.91 -19.33
N ARG A 6 52.34 -4.74 -18.43
CA ARG A 6 51.68 -5.99 -17.98
C ARG A 6 50.34 -5.61 -17.31
N ARG A 7 49.22 -6.01 -17.92
CA ARG A 7 47.90 -5.92 -17.25
C ARG A 7 47.88 -7.00 -16.17
N LYS A 8 47.55 -6.63 -14.92
CA LYS A 8 47.28 -7.62 -13.87
C LYS A 8 46.02 -8.37 -14.27
N ALA A 9 46.15 -9.67 -14.54
CA ALA A 9 45.00 -10.54 -14.78
C ALA A 9 44.25 -10.73 -13.46
N VAL A 10 42.96 -10.43 -13.47
CA VAL A 10 42.08 -10.77 -12.35
C VAL A 10 41.92 -12.28 -12.35
N SER A 11 41.99 -12.93 -11.18
CA SER A 11 41.82 -14.37 -11.13
C SER A 11 40.40 -14.73 -11.59
N PRO A 12 40.24 -15.75 -12.47
CA PRO A 12 38.93 -16.15 -12.95
C PRO A 12 37.94 -16.48 -11.83
N VAL A 13 38.43 -17.03 -10.72
CA VAL A 13 37.63 -17.39 -9.54
C VAL A 13 37.13 -16.14 -8.80
N ILE A 14 37.96 -15.11 -8.67
CA ILE A 14 37.54 -13.86 -8.03
C ILE A 14 36.49 -13.17 -8.89
N ALA A 15 36.65 -13.21 -10.21
CA ALA A 15 35.68 -12.64 -11.13
C ALA A 15 34.29 -13.28 -10.98
N THR A 16 34.21 -14.61 -10.82
CA THR A 16 32.92 -15.29 -10.65
C THR A 16 32.28 -15.00 -9.29
N ILE A 17 33.05 -14.95 -8.21
CA ILE A 17 32.50 -14.61 -6.88
C ILE A 17 31.94 -13.19 -6.87
N LEU A 18 32.65 -12.23 -7.47
CA LEU A 18 32.16 -10.85 -7.61
C LEU A 18 30.90 -10.77 -8.47
N LEU A 19 30.82 -11.56 -9.54
CA LEU A 19 29.63 -11.63 -10.38
C LEU A 19 28.42 -12.18 -9.63
N ILE A 20 28.60 -13.27 -8.87
CA ILE A 20 27.53 -13.85 -8.04
C ILE A 20 27.07 -12.82 -7.01
N ALA A 21 28.00 -12.19 -6.29
CA ALA A 21 27.68 -11.17 -5.30
C ALA A 21 26.84 -10.03 -5.91
N LEU A 22 27.24 -9.51 -7.07
CA LEU A 22 26.50 -8.47 -7.78
C LEU A 22 25.07 -8.91 -8.13
N THR A 23 24.91 -10.11 -8.71
CA THR A 23 23.59 -10.61 -9.12
C THR A 23 22.66 -10.83 -7.93
N VAL A 24 23.18 -11.35 -6.81
CA VAL A 24 22.41 -11.55 -5.58
C VAL A 24 22.01 -10.20 -4.98
N THR A 25 22.91 -9.21 -4.94
CA THR A 25 22.58 -7.86 -4.47
C THR A 25 21.52 -7.21 -5.35
N ALA A 26 21.62 -7.33 -6.66
CA ALA A 26 20.60 -6.80 -7.57
C ALA A 26 19.23 -7.45 -7.34
N ALA A 27 19.18 -8.78 -7.21
CA ALA A 27 17.95 -9.52 -6.92
C ALA A 27 17.34 -9.10 -5.56
N ALA A 28 18.18 -8.88 -4.54
CA ALA A 28 17.73 -8.41 -3.23
C ALA A 28 17.07 -7.03 -3.33
N ILE A 29 17.68 -6.07 -4.05
CA ILE A 29 17.10 -4.74 -4.24
C ILE A 29 15.75 -4.83 -4.96
N VAL A 30 15.66 -5.63 -6.03
CA VAL A 30 14.39 -5.84 -6.75
C VAL A 30 13.32 -6.39 -5.81
N TYR A 31 13.65 -7.38 -4.99
CA TYR A 31 12.70 -7.96 -4.05
C TYR A 31 12.22 -6.96 -2.99
N PHE A 32 13.12 -6.18 -2.38
CA PHE A 32 12.74 -5.27 -1.30
C PHE A 32 12.15 -3.94 -1.78
N VAL A 33 12.48 -3.47 -2.98
CA VAL A 33 12.06 -2.16 -3.48
C VAL A 33 11.00 -2.27 -4.55
N VAL A 34 11.19 -3.13 -5.55
CA VAL A 34 10.29 -3.20 -6.71
C VAL A 34 9.02 -3.97 -6.38
N VAL A 35 9.11 -5.07 -5.63
CA VAL A 35 7.91 -5.87 -5.30
C VAL A 35 6.89 -5.07 -4.48
N PRO A 36 7.24 -4.28 -3.46
CA PRO A 36 6.28 -3.42 -2.78
C PRO A 36 5.62 -2.39 -3.71
N LEU A 37 6.38 -1.82 -4.67
CA LEU A 37 5.83 -0.90 -5.65
C LEU A 37 4.83 -1.57 -6.61
N LEU A 38 5.06 -2.86 -6.95
CA LEU A 38 4.13 -3.64 -7.77
C LEU A 38 2.88 -4.10 -7.03
N ARG A 39 2.98 -4.31 -5.70
CA ARG A 39 1.82 -4.62 -4.86
C ARG A 39 0.89 -3.42 -4.72
N GLY A 40 1.39 -2.21 -4.97
CA GLY A 40 0.66 -0.97 -4.82
C GLY A 40 0.34 -0.66 -3.36
N ASN A 41 -0.09 0.57 -3.10
CA ASN A 41 -0.57 0.98 -1.78
C ASN A 41 -2.05 1.39 -1.90
N PRO A 42 -2.94 0.85 -1.05
CA PRO A 42 -4.29 1.36 -0.95
C PRO A 42 -4.27 2.75 -0.30
N GLU A 43 -4.98 3.70 -0.87
CA GLU A 43 -5.10 5.06 -0.34
C GLU A 43 -6.55 5.50 -0.46
N LEU A 44 -7.22 5.60 0.69
CA LEU A 44 -8.61 6.02 0.78
C LEU A 44 -8.68 7.50 1.12
N VAL A 45 -9.42 8.24 0.31
CA VAL A 45 -9.70 9.66 0.53
C VAL A 45 -11.20 9.83 0.76
N LEU A 46 -11.56 10.62 1.76
CA LEU A 46 -12.93 11.05 1.99
C LEU A 46 -13.31 12.09 0.93
N MET A 47 -14.29 11.76 0.10
CA MET A 47 -14.79 12.67 -0.93
C MET A 47 -15.89 13.58 -0.39
N ASP A 48 -16.82 13.00 0.35
CA ASP A 48 -17.97 13.71 0.86
C ASP A 48 -18.54 13.01 2.09
N TYR A 49 -19.26 13.77 2.90
CA TYR A 49 -20.02 13.25 4.03
C TYR A 49 -21.39 13.94 4.11
N GLU A 50 -22.43 13.15 4.38
CA GLU A 50 -23.78 13.63 4.57
C GLU A 50 -24.29 13.17 5.93
N LEU A 51 -24.99 14.08 6.63
CA LEU A 51 -25.68 13.81 7.88
C LEU A 51 -27.17 13.99 7.62
N ALA A 52 -27.96 12.96 7.90
CA ALA A 52 -29.41 13.01 7.78
C ALA A 52 -30.08 12.75 9.13
N ASP A 53 -31.18 13.47 9.35
CA ASP A 53 -32.14 13.23 10.42
C ASP A 53 -33.27 12.38 9.82
N THR A 54 -33.39 11.14 10.29
CA THR A 54 -34.36 10.17 9.75
C THR A 54 -35.64 10.09 10.58
N ASP A 55 -35.64 10.64 11.79
CA ASP A 55 -36.76 10.55 12.74
C ASP A 55 -37.35 11.92 13.16
N ALA A 56 -36.85 13.01 12.57
CA ALA A 56 -37.23 14.40 12.82
C ALA A 56 -37.01 14.85 14.27
N SER A 57 -35.96 14.32 14.92
CA SER A 57 -35.56 14.72 16.27
C SER A 57 -34.67 15.97 16.33
N ASP A 58 -34.40 16.62 15.19
CA ASP A 58 -33.39 17.67 15.02
C ASP A 58 -31.96 17.20 15.37
N LEU A 59 -31.74 15.88 15.40
CA LEU A 59 -30.45 15.24 15.61
C LEU A 59 -30.09 14.41 14.37
N ALA A 60 -28.79 14.35 14.04
CA ALA A 60 -28.32 13.52 12.94
C ALA A 60 -28.21 12.06 13.41
N ASP A 61 -28.98 11.18 12.76
CA ASP A 61 -29.03 9.75 13.07
C ASP A 61 -28.30 8.90 12.02
N GLU A 62 -28.18 9.41 10.81
CA GLU A 62 -27.52 8.73 9.70
C GLU A 62 -26.29 9.52 9.23
N LEU A 63 -25.16 8.83 9.14
CA LEU A 63 -23.90 9.35 8.58
C LEU A 63 -23.55 8.53 7.33
N THR A 64 -23.58 9.18 6.18
CA THR A 64 -23.13 8.61 4.90
C THR A 64 -21.75 9.16 4.55
N LEU A 65 -20.78 8.27 4.32
CA LEU A 65 -19.42 8.62 3.93
C LEU A 65 -19.14 8.10 2.52
N THR A 66 -18.71 8.99 1.63
CA THR A 66 -18.22 8.59 0.31
C THR A 66 -16.70 8.52 0.34
N LEU A 67 -16.16 7.31 0.33
CA LEU A 67 -14.72 7.06 0.25
C LEU A 67 -14.33 6.70 -1.18
N ASN A 68 -13.25 7.29 -1.68
CA ASN A 68 -12.66 6.94 -2.96
C ASN A 68 -11.26 6.36 -2.77
N ASN A 69 -11.01 5.20 -3.36
CA ASN A 69 -9.66 4.63 -3.41
C ASN A 69 -8.90 5.27 -4.58
N VAL A 70 -8.00 6.19 -4.24
CA VAL A 70 -7.08 6.83 -5.20
C VAL A 70 -5.74 6.10 -5.29
N GLY A 71 -5.57 5.06 -4.47
CA GLY A 71 -4.39 4.22 -4.45
C GLY A 71 -4.27 3.31 -5.67
N THR A 72 -3.18 2.55 -5.71
CA THR A 72 -2.87 1.64 -6.82
C THR A 72 -3.14 0.16 -6.48
N ALA A 73 -3.78 -0.10 -5.33
CA ALA A 73 -4.11 -1.43 -4.84
C ALA A 73 -5.48 -1.43 -4.16
N ASP A 74 -6.07 -2.61 -4.01
CA ASP A 74 -7.36 -2.77 -3.34
C ASP A 74 -7.25 -2.42 -1.85
N ALA A 75 -8.20 -1.62 -1.36
CA ALA A 75 -8.30 -1.25 0.05
C ALA A 75 -9.29 -2.17 0.75
N ASN A 76 -8.88 -2.76 1.88
CA ASN A 76 -9.77 -3.52 2.76
C ASN A 76 -10.07 -2.66 4.00
N LEU A 77 -11.36 -2.45 4.29
CA LEU A 77 -11.83 -1.71 5.45
C LEU A 77 -11.95 -2.68 6.62
N ALA A 78 -11.08 -2.53 7.64
CA ALA A 78 -11.12 -3.40 8.82
C ALA A 78 -12.07 -2.86 9.91
N THR A 79 -11.97 -1.57 10.20
CA THR A 79 -12.74 -0.93 11.27
C THR A 79 -13.17 0.47 10.87
N ILE A 80 -14.36 0.86 11.32
CA ILE A 80 -14.80 2.26 11.32
C ILE A 80 -15.05 2.67 12.77
N THR A 81 -14.46 3.80 13.15
CA THR A 81 -14.64 4.42 14.46
C THR A 81 -15.18 5.82 14.26
N VAL A 82 -16.38 6.09 14.76
CA VAL A 82 -16.97 7.43 14.81
C VAL A 82 -16.89 7.92 16.24
N ILE A 83 -16.28 9.09 16.45
CA ILE A 83 -16.11 9.68 17.77
C ILE A 83 -16.96 10.94 17.85
N ARG A 84 -17.83 11.01 18.86
CA ARG A 84 -18.59 12.20 19.23
C ARG A 84 -18.35 12.49 20.70
N ASP A 85 -17.81 13.67 21.01
CA ASP A 85 -17.60 14.15 22.40
C ASP A 85 -16.92 13.10 23.31
N ASP A 86 -15.80 12.53 22.85
CA ASP A 86 -15.03 11.45 23.51
C ASP A 86 -15.75 10.09 23.68
N VAL A 87 -16.93 9.93 23.10
CA VAL A 87 -17.63 8.64 23.00
C VAL A 87 -17.42 8.06 21.60
N ALA A 88 -16.78 6.88 21.55
CA ALA A 88 -16.52 6.17 20.29
C ALA A 88 -17.59 5.10 20.03
N ALA A 89 -18.18 5.14 18.84
CA ALA A 89 -18.92 4.04 18.25
C ALA A 89 -17.98 3.30 17.28
N ASN A 90 -17.83 1.99 17.48
CA ASN A 90 -16.94 1.14 16.69
C ASN A 90 -17.75 0.08 15.94
N TRP A 91 -17.45 -0.07 14.66
CA TRP A 91 -17.92 -1.18 13.83
C TRP A 91 -16.70 -1.93 13.30
N GLU A 92 -16.69 -3.24 13.51
CA GLU A 92 -15.72 -4.16 12.94
C GLU A 92 -16.36 -4.82 11.72
N PHE A 93 -15.65 -4.84 10.60
CA PHE A 93 -16.11 -5.52 9.39
C PHE A 93 -15.53 -6.92 9.37
N GLU A 94 -16.37 -7.94 9.18
CA GLU A 94 -15.89 -9.29 8.90
C GLU A 94 -15.53 -9.39 7.42
N GLU A 95 -14.48 -10.15 7.06
CA GLU A 95 -14.03 -10.32 5.66
C GLU A 95 -15.13 -10.89 4.74
N THR A 96 -16.21 -11.42 5.31
CA THR A 96 -17.40 -11.95 4.64
C THR A 96 -18.53 -10.94 4.46
N ASP A 97 -18.45 -9.74 5.05
CA ASP A 97 -19.47 -8.73 4.86
C ASP A 97 -19.39 -8.19 3.43
N PRO A 98 -20.49 -8.27 2.65
CA PRO A 98 -20.47 -7.82 1.27
C PRO A 98 -20.17 -6.33 1.23
N VAL A 99 -19.04 -5.96 0.64
CA VAL A 99 -18.82 -4.61 0.11
C VAL A 99 -19.92 -4.41 -0.92
N VAL A 100 -20.98 -3.70 -0.53
CA VAL A 100 -22.04 -3.27 -1.45
C VAL A 100 -21.41 -2.25 -2.38
N VAL A 101 -20.88 -2.75 -3.49
CA VAL A 101 -20.50 -1.93 -4.64
C VAL A 101 -21.81 -1.40 -5.22
N LEU A 102 -22.20 -0.19 -4.83
CA LEU A 102 -23.26 0.53 -5.52
C LEU A 102 -22.74 0.80 -6.94
N GLN A 103 -23.29 0.06 -7.91
CA GLN A 103 -22.98 0.26 -9.32
C GLN A 103 -23.45 1.65 -9.76
N ALA A 104 -22.61 2.30 -10.56
CA ALA A 104 -22.88 3.57 -11.23
C ALA A 104 -24.14 3.52 -12.11
#